data_AF-A0A850MDL8-F1
#
_entry.id   AF-A0A850MDL8-F1
#
_cell.length_a   1.000
_cell.length_b   1.000
_cell.length_c   1.000
_cell.angle_alpha   90.00
_cell.angle_beta   90.00
_cell.angle_gamma   90.00
#
_symmetry.space_group_name_H-M   'P 1'
#
loop_
_entity.id
_entity.type
_entity.pdbx_description
1 polymer ?
#
loop_
_entity_poly.entity_id
_entity_poly.type
_entity_poly.pdbx_seq_one_letter_code
_entity_poly.pdbx_strand_id
1 'polypeptide(L)'
;METNQVTREDPSQNKLWSFFKDYFSMIRSPSKTIDKLNSREPNLLKALLVVLISSAIFLGGIFIYGDPVLFYYDFYSSNFILEQATSFTSFTYFTYTTHAGIIFIKHLLFWIKIWVVLGLLIYVLSRVLKIENITLERTLEMTAWSMFPWLAISIIFIPIMMLFNLIIPAYAYVIYFPVVVGIIAVIAPCLFSAFIYKKYKISSFKSTFPYIFSLLILYAVWMYSNTELWFHMIAL
;
A
#
# COMPACT_ATOMS: atom_id res chain seq x y z
N MET A 1 -27.70 49.34 -7.56
CA MET A 1 -27.16 48.39 -8.56
C MET A 1 -25.67 48.33 -8.31
N GLU A 2 -25.16 47.20 -7.79
CA GLU A 2 -23.83 46.65 -8.09
C GLU A 2 -23.62 45.36 -7.27
N THR A 3 -23.86 44.27 -8.01
CA THR A 3 -23.33 42.90 -7.92
C THR A 3 -22.61 42.47 -6.64
N ASN A 4 -23.34 41.72 -5.80
CA ASN A 4 -22.73 40.66 -4.98
C ASN A 4 -22.15 39.61 -5.93
N GLN A 5 -20.84 39.64 -6.15
CA GLN A 5 -20.10 38.52 -6.71
C GLN A 5 -20.13 37.38 -5.69
N VAL A 6 -21.16 36.55 -5.78
CA VAL A 6 -21.08 35.18 -5.28
C VAL A 6 -20.10 34.48 -6.19
N THR A 7 -18.83 34.45 -5.79
CA THR A 7 -17.83 33.53 -6.31
C THR A 7 -18.39 32.13 -6.14
N ARG A 8 -19.00 31.60 -7.22
CA ARG A 8 -19.39 30.20 -7.31
C ARG A 8 -18.11 29.40 -7.25
N GLU A 9 -17.73 28.95 -6.06
CA GLU A 9 -16.74 27.89 -5.91
C GLU A 9 -17.25 26.70 -6.72
N ASP A 10 -16.42 26.28 -7.68
CA ASP A 10 -16.73 25.17 -8.55
C ASP A 10 -16.95 23.91 -7.69
N PRO A 11 -18.13 23.26 -7.71
CA PRO A 11 -18.44 22.12 -6.84
C PRO A 11 -17.49 20.93 -7.03
N SER A 12 -16.68 20.93 -8.10
CA SER A 12 -15.59 20.00 -8.35
C SER A 12 -14.35 20.25 -7.47
N GLN A 13 -13.97 21.51 -7.20
CA GLN A 13 -12.86 21.87 -6.30
C GLN A 13 -13.13 21.41 -4.86
N ASN A 14 -14.38 21.57 -4.41
CA ASN A 14 -14.80 21.15 -3.07
C ASN A 14 -14.72 19.62 -2.86
N LYS A 15 -14.89 18.81 -3.92
CA LYS A 15 -14.80 17.34 -3.84
C LYS A 15 -13.35 16.84 -3.76
N LEU A 16 -12.45 17.39 -4.58
CA LEU A 16 -11.02 17.05 -4.58
C LEU A 16 -10.37 17.45 -3.25
N TRP A 17 -10.63 18.67 -2.78
CA TRP A 17 -10.10 19.15 -1.50
C TRP A 17 -10.61 18.30 -0.33
N SER A 18 -11.89 17.94 -0.32
CA SER A 18 -12.45 17.02 0.67
C SER A 18 -11.78 15.64 0.63
N PHE A 19 -11.42 15.12 -0.55
CA PHE A 19 -10.73 13.83 -0.66
C PHE A 19 -9.34 13.89 -0.02
N PHE A 20 -8.53 14.90 -0.35
CA PHE A 20 -7.20 15.06 0.25
C PHE A 20 -7.27 15.30 1.76
N LYS A 21 -8.25 16.08 2.23
CA LYS A 21 -8.49 16.25 3.66
C LYS A 21 -8.76 14.93 4.37
N ASP A 22 -9.57 14.05 3.76
CA ASP A 22 -9.84 12.71 4.30
C ASP A 22 -8.60 11.81 4.24
N TYR A 23 -7.83 11.86 3.14
CA TYR A 23 -6.56 11.17 2.95
C TYR A 23 -5.56 11.50 4.07
N PHE A 24 -5.29 12.79 4.30
CA PHE A 24 -4.38 13.22 5.37
C PHE A 24 -4.98 12.98 6.77
N SER A 25 -6.30 13.03 6.91
CA SER A 25 -6.97 12.68 8.16
C SER A 25 -6.78 11.21 8.54
N MET A 26 -6.62 10.29 7.57
CA MET A 26 -6.31 8.89 7.87
C MET A 26 -4.99 8.75 8.65
N ILE A 27 -4.02 9.62 8.37
CA ILE A 27 -2.73 9.68 9.06
C ILE A 27 -2.87 10.38 10.42
N ARG A 28 -3.47 11.59 10.41
CA ARG A 28 -3.53 12.46 11.61
C ARG A 28 -4.54 11.99 12.65
N SER A 29 -5.64 11.37 12.22
CA SER A 29 -6.78 11.01 13.07
C SER A 29 -7.50 9.76 12.53
N PRO A 30 -6.80 8.60 12.45
CA PRO A 30 -7.29 7.38 11.82
C PRO A 30 -8.65 6.94 12.37
N SER A 31 -8.86 7.04 13.69
CA SER A 31 -10.12 6.66 14.33
C SER A 31 -11.34 7.39 13.75
N LYS A 32 -11.23 8.71 13.52
CA LYS A 32 -12.30 9.54 12.95
C LYS A 32 -12.56 9.21 11.49
N THR A 33 -11.49 8.98 10.71
CA THR A 33 -11.61 8.60 9.31
C THR A 33 -12.25 7.22 9.16
N ILE A 34 -11.87 6.25 10.00
CA ILE A 34 -12.49 4.92 10.05
C ILE A 34 -14.00 5.04 10.33
N ASP A 35 -14.41 5.86 11.30
CA ASP A 35 -15.84 6.06 11.61
C ASP A 35 -16.59 6.65 10.41
N LYS A 36 -16.00 7.65 9.75
CA LYS A 36 -16.56 8.28 8.53
C LYS A 36 -16.67 7.30 7.36
N LEU A 37 -15.67 6.44 7.16
CA LEU A 37 -15.67 5.46 6.07
C LEU A 37 -16.68 4.32 6.33
N ASN A 38 -16.79 3.89 7.59
CA ASN A 38 -17.74 2.85 8.01
C ASN A 38 -19.20 3.30 7.97
N SER A 39 -19.49 4.60 8.08
CA SER A 39 -20.86 5.14 8.06
C SER A 39 -21.46 5.31 6.66
N ARG A 40 -20.63 5.26 5.60
CA ARG A 40 -21.07 5.35 4.20
C ARG A 40 -20.98 4.02 3.47
N GLU A 41 -21.58 3.90 2.29
CA GLU A 41 -21.35 2.78 1.36
C GLU A 41 -19.90 2.75 0.82
N PRO A 42 -19.38 1.57 0.46
CA PRO A 42 -18.01 1.45 -0.06
C PRO A 42 -17.86 2.16 -1.41
N ASN A 43 -16.71 2.81 -1.62
CA ASN A 43 -16.41 3.56 -2.84
C ASN A 43 -15.06 3.13 -3.40
N LEU A 44 -15.10 2.19 -4.35
CA LEU A 44 -13.92 1.61 -4.97
C LEU A 44 -13.10 2.62 -5.78
N LEU A 45 -13.75 3.60 -6.41
CA LEU A 45 -13.02 4.64 -7.14
C LEU A 45 -12.13 5.46 -6.20
N LYS A 46 -12.65 5.85 -5.04
CA LYS A 46 -11.86 6.54 -4.01
C LYS A 46 -10.75 5.64 -3.45
N ALA A 47 -11.04 4.36 -3.21
CA ALA A 47 -10.04 3.40 -2.76
C ALA A 47 -8.90 3.26 -3.79
N LEU A 48 -9.22 3.12 -5.07
CA LEU A 48 -8.24 3.07 -6.15
C LEU A 48 -7.40 4.35 -6.23
N LEU A 49 -8.01 5.53 -6.07
CA LEU A 49 -7.27 6.80 -6.03
C LEU A 49 -6.29 6.84 -4.85
N VAL A 50 -6.68 6.34 -3.67
CA VAL A 50 -5.76 6.20 -2.53
C VAL A 50 -4.59 5.28 -2.90
N VAL A 51 -4.86 4.11 -3.46
CA VAL A 51 -3.83 3.16 -3.91
C VAL A 51 -2.87 3.81 -4.90
N LEU A 52 -3.39 4.47 -5.93
CA LEU A 52 -2.60 5.11 -6.99
C LEU A 52 -1.72 6.24 -6.45
N ILE A 53 -2.30 7.19 -5.71
CA ILE A 53 -1.57 8.35 -5.19
C ILE A 53 -0.49 7.89 -4.21
N SER A 54 -0.84 7.01 -3.26
CA SER A 54 0.12 6.54 -2.27
C SER A 54 1.23 5.70 -2.89
N SER A 55 0.90 4.83 -3.85
CA SER A 55 1.90 4.02 -4.55
C SER A 55 2.82 4.91 -5.39
N ALA A 56 2.30 5.93 -6.07
CA ALA A 56 3.12 6.88 -6.81
C ALA A 56 4.08 7.65 -5.90
N ILE A 57 3.63 8.09 -4.71
CA ILE A 57 4.49 8.75 -3.71
C ILE A 57 5.56 7.77 -3.19
N PHE A 58 5.15 6.55 -2.83
CA PHE A 58 6.04 5.50 -2.33
C PHE A 58 7.13 5.16 -3.37
N LEU A 59 6.74 4.88 -4.61
CA LEU A 59 7.65 4.59 -5.71
C LEU A 59 8.53 5.79 -6.06
N GLY A 60 7.97 7.01 -6.06
CA GLY A 60 8.77 8.22 -6.25
C GLY A 60 9.88 8.32 -5.21
N GLY A 61 9.60 7.88 -3.98
CA GLY A 61 10.58 7.75 -2.93
C GLY A 61 11.72 6.77 -3.23
N ILE A 62 11.37 5.58 -3.75
CA ILE A 62 12.36 4.58 -4.19
C ILE A 62 13.26 5.16 -5.29
N PHE A 63 12.69 5.88 -6.26
CA PHE A 63 13.43 6.49 -7.36
C PHE A 63 14.37 7.61 -6.88
N ILE A 64 13.93 8.45 -5.94
CA ILE A 64 14.78 9.51 -5.35
C ILE A 64 15.99 8.92 -4.62
N TYR A 65 15.82 7.74 -4.02
CA TYR A 65 16.88 7.09 -3.26
C TYR A 65 18.01 6.52 -4.14
N GLY A 66 17.72 6.23 -5.41
CA GLY A 66 18.71 5.89 -6.42
C GLY A 66 18.82 4.39 -6.74
N ASP A 67 19.75 4.10 -7.66
CA ASP A 67 19.82 2.85 -8.39
C ASP A 67 19.87 1.57 -7.54
N PRO A 68 20.61 1.48 -6.41
CA PRO A 68 20.68 0.22 -5.66
C PRO A 68 19.33 -0.21 -5.06
N VAL A 69 18.54 0.72 -4.50
CA VAL A 69 17.22 0.37 -3.92
C VAL A 69 16.22 0.06 -5.03
N LEU A 70 16.26 0.81 -6.12
CA LEU A 70 15.43 0.53 -7.28
C LEU A 70 15.77 -0.84 -7.88
N PHE A 71 17.05 -1.21 -7.99
CA PHE A 71 17.50 -2.51 -8.45
C PHE A 71 16.95 -3.65 -7.60
N TYR A 72 17.16 -3.60 -6.27
CA TYR A 72 16.64 -4.63 -5.36
C TYR A 72 15.12 -4.70 -5.40
N TYR A 73 14.45 -3.54 -5.40
CA TYR A 73 12.99 -3.48 -5.47
C TYR A 73 12.45 -4.05 -6.79
N ASP A 74 13.02 -3.70 -7.93
CA ASP A 74 12.61 -4.21 -9.24
C ASP A 74 12.87 -5.71 -9.35
N PHE A 75 14.03 -6.19 -8.88
CA PHE A 75 14.34 -7.61 -8.84
C PHE A 75 13.29 -8.40 -8.04
N TYR A 76 13.03 -8.01 -6.78
CA TYR A 76 12.11 -8.74 -5.92
C TYR A 76 10.64 -8.62 -6.32
N SER A 77 10.22 -7.49 -6.90
CA SER A 77 8.84 -7.31 -7.38
C SER A 77 8.61 -8.03 -8.70
N SER A 78 9.57 -8.02 -9.62
CA SER A 78 9.49 -8.73 -10.91
C SER A 78 9.52 -10.24 -10.75
N ASN A 79 10.26 -10.74 -9.76
CA ASN A 79 10.31 -12.16 -9.48
C ASN A 79 9.07 -12.69 -8.78
N PHE A 80 8.16 -11.84 -8.29
CA PHE A 80 6.93 -12.32 -7.67
C PHE A 80 6.08 -13.10 -8.70
N ILE A 81 5.65 -14.32 -8.38
CA ILE A 81 4.86 -15.18 -9.31
C ILE A 81 3.70 -14.44 -9.97
N LEU A 82 3.01 -13.57 -9.23
CA LEU A 82 1.91 -12.78 -9.80
C LEU A 82 2.39 -11.89 -10.94
N GLU A 83 3.56 -11.27 -10.82
CA GLU A 83 4.17 -10.50 -11.93
C GLU A 83 4.67 -11.42 -13.03
N GLN A 84 5.29 -12.56 -12.73
CA GLN A 84 5.71 -13.51 -13.76
C GLN A 84 4.52 -14.02 -14.60
N ALA A 85 3.36 -14.23 -13.97
CA ALA A 85 2.15 -14.73 -14.62
C ALA A 85 1.33 -13.65 -15.34
N THR A 86 1.46 -12.39 -14.94
CA THR A 86 0.63 -11.28 -15.47
C THR A 86 1.41 -10.20 -16.20
N SER A 87 2.73 -10.26 -16.19
CA SER A 87 3.56 -9.40 -17.02
C SER A 87 3.52 -9.89 -18.46
N PHE A 88 3.30 -8.96 -19.39
CA PHE A 88 3.67 -9.19 -20.77
C PHE A 88 5.20 -9.33 -20.78
N THR A 89 5.71 -10.48 -21.20
CA THR A 89 7.12 -10.89 -21.30
C THR A 89 7.97 -10.02 -22.24
N SER A 90 7.52 -8.82 -22.64
CA SER A 90 8.14 -7.97 -23.63
C SER A 90 9.12 -6.93 -23.08
N PHE A 91 9.43 -6.92 -21.79
CA PHE A 91 10.31 -5.89 -21.19
C PHE A 91 11.53 -6.42 -20.41
N THR A 92 12.11 -7.52 -20.86
CA THR A 92 13.18 -8.25 -20.16
C THR A 92 14.60 -7.66 -20.28
N TYR A 93 14.84 -6.55 -20.99
CA TYR A 93 16.19 -5.97 -21.12
C TYR A 93 16.17 -4.44 -21.25
N PHE A 94 15.74 -3.73 -20.21
CA PHE A 94 15.77 -2.27 -20.19
C PHE A 94 16.78 -1.74 -19.18
N THR A 95 17.66 -0.84 -19.65
CA THR A 95 18.60 -0.13 -18.78
C THR A 95 17.89 0.98 -18.01
N TYR A 96 18.20 1.11 -16.72
CA TYR A 96 17.53 2.02 -15.76
C TYR A 96 17.47 3.49 -16.22
N THR A 97 18.47 3.93 -16.99
CA THR A 97 18.60 5.31 -17.49
C THR A 97 17.68 5.66 -18.66
N THR A 98 17.17 4.67 -19.40
CA THR A 98 16.40 4.90 -20.63
C THR A 98 14.90 4.59 -20.50
N HIS A 99 14.48 3.85 -19.46
CA HIS A 99 13.11 3.34 -19.32
C HIS A 99 12.48 3.57 -17.94
N ALA A 100 12.98 4.54 -17.16
CA ALA A 100 12.51 4.88 -15.82
C ALA A 100 10.98 5.03 -15.71
N GLY A 101 10.34 5.70 -16.68
CA GLY A 101 8.88 5.88 -16.69
C GLY A 101 8.10 4.58 -16.85
N ILE A 102 8.60 3.64 -17.68
CA ILE A 102 7.98 2.33 -17.87
C ILE A 102 8.12 1.48 -16.61
N ILE A 103 9.32 1.49 -16.00
CA ILE A 103 9.58 0.81 -14.71
C ILE A 103 8.64 1.35 -13.62
N PHE A 104 8.46 2.67 -13.56
CA PHE A 104 7.54 3.29 -12.61
C PHE A 104 6.08 2.83 -12.80
N ILE A 105 5.58 2.83 -14.05
CA ILE A 105 4.21 2.38 -14.36
C ILE A 105 4.05 0.89 -14.05
N LYS A 106 5.03 0.05 -14.41
CA LYS A 106 5.05 -1.39 -14.11
C LYS A 106 4.87 -1.62 -12.61
N HIS A 107 5.63 -0.93 -11.77
CA HIS A 107 5.52 -1.08 -10.31
C HIS A 107 4.25 -0.46 -9.73
N LEU A 108 3.71 0.59 -10.35
CA LEU A 108 2.41 1.13 -9.96
C LEU A 108 1.31 0.08 -10.18
N LEU A 109 1.32 -0.61 -11.32
CA LEU A 109 0.39 -1.71 -11.61
C LEU A 109 0.59 -2.90 -10.67
N PHE A 110 1.84 -3.23 -10.32
CA PHE A 110 2.15 -4.25 -9.31
C PHE A 110 1.44 -3.97 -7.99
N TRP A 111 1.51 -2.74 -7.46
CA TRP A 111 0.83 -2.39 -6.20
C TRP A 111 -0.69 -2.49 -6.28
N ILE A 112 -1.29 -2.17 -7.43
CA ILE A 112 -2.73 -2.36 -7.66
C ILE A 112 -3.06 -3.86 -7.62
N LYS A 113 -2.26 -4.71 -8.28
CA LYS A 113 -2.46 -6.17 -8.25
C LYS A 113 -2.31 -6.73 -6.84
N ILE A 114 -1.28 -6.32 -6.09
CA ILE A 114 -1.08 -6.71 -4.69
C ILE A 114 -2.28 -6.29 -3.84
N TRP A 115 -2.79 -5.07 -4.00
CA TRP A 115 -3.99 -4.61 -3.29
C TRP A 115 -5.20 -5.50 -3.56
N VAL A 116 -5.46 -5.81 -4.84
CA VAL A 116 -6.60 -6.65 -5.24
C VAL A 116 -6.45 -8.07 -4.69
N VAL A 117 -5.28 -8.70 -4.84
CA VAL A 117 -5.04 -10.05 -4.35
C VAL A 117 -5.09 -10.13 -2.83
N LEU A 118 -4.48 -9.18 -2.13
CA LEU A 118 -4.55 -9.08 -0.66
C LEU A 118 -6.00 -8.91 -0.20
N GLY A 119 -6.76 -8.00 -0.80
CA GLY A 119 -8.17 -7.79 -0.46
C GLY A 119 -9.03 -9.03 -0.72
N LEU A 120 -8.77 -9.77 -1.81
CA LEU A 120 -9.46 -11.02 -2.11
C LEU A 120 -9.15 -12.11 -1.08
N LEU A 121 -7.87 -12.30 -0.73
CA LEU A 121 -7.46 -13.27 0.30
C LEU A 121 -8.11 -12.96 1.65
N ILE A 122 -8.11 -11.70 2.06
CA ILE A 122 -8.73 -11.24 3.29
C ILE A 122 -10.23 -11.52 3.26
N TYR A 123 -10.90 -11.22 2.14
CA TYR A 123 -12.32 -11.48 1.98
C TYR A 123 -12.62 -12.98 2.14
N VAL A 124 -11.91 -13.85 1.42
CA VAL A 124 -12.08 -15.30 1.48
C VAL A 124 -11.87 -15.82 2.90
N LEU A 125 -10.81 -15.40 3.59
CA LEU A 125 -10.54 -15.81 4.97
C LEU A 125 -11.60 -15.26 5.95
N SER A 126 -12.12 -14.06 5.71
CA SER A 126 -13.22 -13.50 6.50
C SER A 126 -14.50 -14.32 6.33
N ARG A 127 -14.77 -14.86 5.13
CA ARG A 127 -15.88 -15.78 4.87
C ARG A 127 -15.67 -17.12 5.58
N VAL A 128 -14.46 -17.67 5.56
CA VAL A 128 -14.12 -18.92 6.30
C VAL A 128 -14.35 -18.74 7.81
N LEU A 129 -14.03 -17.56 8.36
CA LEU A 129 -14.25 -17.24 9.78
C LEU A 129 -15.68 -16.82 10.15
N LYS A 130 -16.61 -16.88 9.19
CA LYS A 130 -18.02 -16.49 9.35
C LYS A 130 -18.18 -15.04 9.83
N ILE A 131 -17.39 -14.12 9.29
CA ILE A 131 -17.63 -12.68 9.48
C ILE A 131 -18.74 -12.28 8.51
N GLU A 132 -19.98 -12.43 8.97
CA GLU A 132 -21.17 -12.17 8.17
C GLU A 132 -21.28 -10.67 7.83
N ASN A 133 -21.78 -10.36 6.63
CA ASN A 133 -21.99 -8.99 6.12
C ASN A 133 -20.74 -8.19 5.69
N ILE A 134 -19.55 -8.80 5.63
CA ILE A 134 -18.40 -8.18 4.94
C ILE A 134 -18.49 -8.44 3.44
N THR A 135 -18.46 -7.37 2.64
CA THR A 135 -18.44 -7.46 1.17
C THR A 135 -17.01 -7.31 0.64
N LEU A 136 -16.78 -7.79 -0.59
CA LEU A 136 -15.47 -7.67 -1.23
C LEU A 136 -15.10 -6.20 -1.45
N GLU A 137 -16.04 -5.37 -1.87
CA GLU A 137 -15.82 -3.95 -2.12
C GLU A 137 -15.42 -3.22 -0.84
N ARG A 138 -16.06 -3.57 0.28
CA ARG A 138 -15.69 -3.03 1.58
C ARG A 138 -14.31 -3.48 2.00
N THR A 139 -13.96 -4.74 1.77
CA THR A 139 -12.63 -5.28 2.10
C THR A 139 -11.54 -4.57 1.31
N LEU A 140 -11.74 -4.37 0.01
CA LEU A 140 -10.83 -3.62 -0.86
C LEU A 140 -10.70 -2.16 -0.42
N GLU A 141 -11.79 -1.52 -0.04
CA GLU A 141 -11.73 -0.16 0.51
C GLU A 141 -10.96 -0.11 1.83
N MET A 142 -11.26 -0.99 2.78
CA MET A 142 -10.59 -1.03 4.08
C MET A 142 -9.09 -1.24 3.92
N THR A 143 -8.67 -2.18 3.07
CA THR A 143 -7.24 -2.44 2.78
C THR A 143 -6.55 -1.26 2.12
N ALA A 144 -7.22 -0.56 1.19
CA ALA A 144 -6.68 0.65 0.57
C ALA A 144 -6.37 1.70 1.64
N TRP A 145 -7.36 2.02 2.47
CA TRP A 145 -7.24 3.08 3.48
C TRP A 145 -6.36 2.70 4.67
N SER A 146 -6.26 1.42 5.03
CA SER A 146 -5.43 0.96 6.15
C SER A 146 -3.94 0.92 5.82
N MET A 147 -3.58 0.61 4.57
CA MET A 147 -2.18 0.35 4.18
C MET A 147 -1.53 1.53 3.43
N PHE A 148 -2.18 2.01 2.38
CA PHE A 148 -1.51 2.86 1.39
C PHE A 148 -1.13 4.26 1.88
N PRO A 149 -1.98 5.01 2.62
CA PRO A 149 -1.57 6.32 3.16
C PRO A 149 -0.32 6.22 4.04
N TRP A 150 -0.15 5.10 4.73
CA TRP A 150 1.02 4.83 5.58
C TRP A 150 2.25 4.43 4.78
N LEU A 151 2.08 3.66 3.70
CA LEU A 151 3.16 3.43 2.75
C LEU A 151 3.67 4.74 2.14
N ALA A 152 2.79 5.69 1.82
CA ALA A 152 3.20 7.00 1.32
C ALA A 152 4.04 7.80 2.32
N ILE A 153 3.82 7.64 3.63
CA ILE A 153 4.60 8.32 4.68
C ILE A 153 6.05 7.86 4.70
N SER A 154 6.37 6.66 4.19
CA SER A 154 7.77 6.19 4.15
C SER A 154 8.69 7.16 3.40
N ILE A 155 8.14 8.01 2.51
CA ILE A 155 8.88 9.07 1.84
C ILE A 155 9.58 10.05 2.81
N ILE A 156 9.01 10.28 4.00
CA ILE A 156 9.59 11.17 5.03
C ILE A 156 10.88 10.58 5.60
N PHE A 157 11.08 9.27 5.50
CA PHE A 157 12.31 8.63 5.92
C PHE A 157 13.43 8.81 4.90
N ILE A 158 13.17 9.29 3.68
CA ILE A 158 14.21 9.46 2.65
C ILE A 158 15.29 10.45 3.07
N PRO A 159 14.98 11.68 3.52
CA PRO A 159 16.02 12.59 4.02
C PRO A 159 16.83 11.99 5.17
N ILE A 160 16.16 11.24 6.07
CA ILE A 160 16.81 10.54 7.18
C ILE A 160 17.78 9.50 6.61
N MET A 161 17.35 8.68 5.66
CA MET A 161 18.18 7.66 5.02
C MET A 161 19.33 8.26 4.22
N MET A 162 19.12 9.37 3.51
CA MET A 162 20.18 10.09 2.80
C MET A 162 21.23 10.63 3.78
N LEU A 163 20.80 11.15 4.94
CA LEU A 163 21.72 11.57 6.00
C LEU A 163 22.51 10.38 6.57
N PHE A 164 21.86 9.24 6.84
CA PHE A 164 22.54 8.02 7.28
C PHE A 164 23.50 7.49 6.23
N ASN A 165 23.18 7.61 4.93
CA ASN A 165 24.06 7.21 3.85
C ASN A 165 25.38 8.00 3.84
N LEU A 166 25.37 9.25 4.31
CA LEU A 166 26.60 10.04 4.45
C LEU A 166 27.51 9.53 5.57
N ILE A 167 26.96 8.87 6.58
CA ILE A 167 27.70 8.43 7.78
C ILE A 167 28.07 6.96 7.68
N ILE A 168 27.12 6.11 7.28
CA ILE A 168 27.27 4.65 7.19
C ILE A 168 26.58 4.13 5.91
N PRO A 169 27.24 4.25 4.74
CA PRO A 169 26.63 3.92 3.44
C PRO A 169 26.11 2.48 3.34
N ALA A 170 26.79 1.54 3.99
CA ALA A 170 26.45 0.12 3.96
C ALA A 170 25.07 -0.20 4.59
N TYR A 171 24.58 0.65 5.51
CA TYR A 171 23.36 0.37 6.28
C TYR A 171 22.17 1.26 5.92
N ALA A 172 22.36 2.26 5.06
CA ALA A 172 21.29 3.18 4.70
C ALA A 172 20.13 2.46 3.97
N TYR A 173 20.45 1.41 3.21
CA TYR A 173 19.50 0.50 2.55
C TYR A 173 18.71 -0.38 3.53
N VAL A 174 19.29 -0.66 4.69
CA VAL A 174 18.76 -1.60 5.69
C VAL A 174 17.61 -1.01 6.48
N ILE A 175 17.45 0.32 6.54
CA ILE A 175 16.42 0.94 7.39
C ILE A 175 15.12 1.21 6.60
N TYR A 176 15.19 1.47 5.29
CA TYR A 176 13.99 1.77 4.49
C TYR A 176 12.99 0.60 4.44
N PHE A 177 13.47 -0.62 4.20
CA PHE A 177 12.61 -1.80 4.07
C PHE A 177 11.95 -2.24 5.40
N PRO A 178 12.62 -2.23 6.56
CA PRO A 178 11.97 -2.46 7.85
C PRO A 178 10.85 -1.46 8.17
N VAL A 179 10.95 -0.20 7.75
CA VAL A 179 9.86 0.77 7.90
C VAL A 179 8.65 0.33 7.07
N VAL A 180 8.86 -0.07 5.81
CA VAL A 180 7.80 -0.59 4.94
C VAL A 180 7.18 -1.86 5.55
N VAL A 181 8.00 -2.79 6.05
CA VAL A 181 7.54 -4.00 6.75
C VAL A 181 6.74 -3.65 8.00
N GLY A 182 7.20 -2.69 8.81
CA GLY A 182 6.49 -2.22 10.01
C GLY A 182 5.11 -1.64 9.66
N ILE A 183 5.01 -0.90 8.55
CA ILE A 183 3.72 -0.40 8.06
C ILE A 183 2.80 -1.57 7.68
N ILE A 184 3.29 -2.50 6.86
CA ILE A 184 2.48 -3.59 6.31
C ILE A 184 2.09 -4.62 7.38
N ALA A 185 3.01 -4.95 8.29
CA ALA A 185 2.85 -6.04 9.26
C ALA A 185 2.40 -5.59 10.65
N VAL A 186 2.43 -4.28 10.96
CA VAL A 186 2.03 -3.75 12.29
C VAL A 186 0.94 -2.69 12.16
N ILE A 187 1.18 -1.61 11.42
CA ILE A 187 0.24 -0.47 11.37
C ILE A 187 -1.04 -0.83 10.61
N ALA A 188 -0.89 -1.35 9.39
CA ALA A 188 -2.02 -1.67 8.51
C ALA A 188 -2.97 -2.75 9.10
N PRO A 189 -2.49 -3.86 9.71
CA PRO A 189 -3.36 -4.83 10.38
C PRO A 189 -4.10 -4.22 11.56
N CYS A 190 -3.45 -3.37 12.37
CA CYS A 190 -4.11 -2.68 13.49
C CYS A 190 -5.26 -1.79 13.00
N LEU A 191 -5.04 -1.02 11.94
CA LEU A 191 -6.05 -0.15 11.35
C LEU A 191 -7.18 -0.95 10.71
N PHE A 192 -6.84 -2.00 9.97
CA PHE A 192 -7.81 -2.91 9.35
C PHE A 192 -8.67 -3.61 10.40
N SER A 193 -8.05 -4.09 11.48
CA SER A 193 -8.74 -4.68 12.63
C SER A 193 -9.68 -3.66 13.29
N ALA A 194 -9.26 -2.40 13.43
CA ALA A 194 -10.11 -1.32 13.93
C ALA A 194 -11.32 -1.02 13.01
N PHE A 195 -11.16 -1.06 11.68
CA PHE A 195 -12.27 -0.96 10.73
C PHE A 195 -13.33 -2.03 11.00
N ILE A 196 -12.89 -3.29 11.06
CA ILE A 196 -13.77 -4.44 11.24
C ILE A 196 -14.42 -4.42 12.63
N TYR A 197 -13.64 -4.18 13.68
CA TYR A 197 -14.14 -4.11 15.06
C TYR A 197 -15.23 -3.05 15.19
N LYS A 198 -15.01 -1.84 14.67
CA LYS A 198 -15.97 -0.74 14.77
C LYS A 198 -17.26 -1.00 14.00
N LYS A 199 -17.18 -1.62 12.82
CA LYS A 199 -18.34 -1.87 11.95
C LYS A 199 -19.16 -3.10 12.37
N TYR A 200 -18.48 -4.20 12.71
CA TYR A 200 -19.11 -5.52 12.90
C TYR A 200 -19.08 -6.04 14.35
N LYS A 201 -18.41 -5.33 15.27
CA LYS A 201 -18.34 -5.66 16.71
C LYS A 201 -17.88 -7.10 17.00
N ILE A 202 -16.92 -7.59 16.22
CA ILE A 202 -16.34 -8.94 16.40
C ILE A 202 -15.12 -8.93 17.33
N SER A 203 -14.67 -10.11 17.76
CA SER A 203 -13.49 -10.24 18.63
C SER A 203 -12.19 -9.83 17.93
N SER A 204 -11.21 -9.36 18.72
CA SER A 204 -9.90 -8.87 18.25
C SER A 204 -9.14 -9.90 17.39
N PHE A 205 -9.25 -11.19 17.73
CA PHE A 205 -8.65 -12.26 16.93
C PHE A 205 -9.27 -12.34 15.53
N LYS A 206 -10.61 -12.38 15.44
CA LYS A 206 -11.32 -12.50 14.16
C LYS A 206 -11.13 -11.27 13.28
N SER A 207 -10.95 -10.08 13.84
CA SER A 207 -10.71 -8.85 13.06
C SER A 207 -9.30 -8.74 12.51
N THR A 208 -8.31 -9.37 13.16
CA THR A 208 -6.89 -9.25 12.79
C THR A 208 -6.40 -10.43 11.96
N PHE A 209 -6.90 -11.64 12.26
CA PHE A 209 -6.44 -12.89 11.64
C PHE A 209 -6.51 -12.90 10.10
N PRO A 210 -7.64 -12.52 9.44
CA PRO A 210 -7.72 -12.53 7.98
C PRO A 210 -6.60 -11.72 7.31
N TYR A 211 -6.26 -10.57 7.89
CA TYR A 211 -5.23 -9.68 7.35
C TYR A 211 -3.84 -10.30 7.49
N ILE A 212 -3.46 -10.69 8.72
CA ILE A 212 -2.13 -11.26 8.98
C ILE A 212 -1.94 -12.57 8.22
N PHE A 213 -2.95 -13.45 8.20
CA PHE A 213 -2.83 -14.72 7.49
C PHE A 213 -2.76 -14.54 5.97
N SER A 214 -3.46 -13.54 5.41
CA SER A 214 -3.30 -13.17 3.99
C SER A 214 -1.90 -12.68 3.67
N LEU A 215 -1.31 -11.88 4.56
CA LEU A 215 0.08 -11.45 4.42
C LEU A 215 1.05 -12.62 4.50
N LEU A 216 0.84 -13.59 5.39
CA LEU A 216 1.65 -14.80 5.47
C LEU A 216 1.55 -15.64 4.19
N ILE A 217 0.36 -15.76 3.59
CA ILE A 217 0.18 -16.42 2.29
C ILE A 217 0.96 -15.68 1.20
N LEU A 218 0.80 -14.36 1.10
CA LEU A 218 1.53 -13.56 0.10
C LEU A 218 3.04 -13.64 0.30
N TYR A 219 3.50 -13.62 1.55
CA TYR A 219 4.90 -13.78 1.91
C TYR A 219 5.42 -15.18 1.51
N ALA A 220 4.67 -16.24 1.78
CA ALA A 220 5.04 -17.60 1.38
C ALA A 220 5.15 -17.73 -0.15
N VAL A 221 4.20 -17.15 -0.89
CA VAL A 221 4.23 -17.09 -2.36
C VAL A 221 5.44 -16.28 -2.85
N TRP A 222 5.74 -15.16 -2.20
CA TRP A 222 6.90 -14.33 -2.52
C TRP A 222 8.21 -15.07 -2.27
N MET A 223 8.33 -15.73 -1.13
CA MET A 223 9.50 -16.54 -0.76
C MET A 223 9.73 -17.71 -1.71
N TYR A 224 8.66 -18.38 -2.16
CA TYR A 224 8.76 -19.43 -3.18
C TYR A 224 9.32 -18.89 -4.50
N SER A 225 9.07 -17.62 -4.81
CA SER A 225 9.59 -16.98 -6.02
C SER A 225 11.02 -16.47 -5.88
N ASN A 226 11.60 -16.52 -4.67
CA ASN A 226 12.92 -16.01 -4.33
C ASN A 226 13.70 -17.04 -3.49
N THR A 227 13.77 -18.28 -3.97
CA THR A 227 14.41 -19.41 -3.27
C THR A 227 15.90 -19.19 -2.99
N GLU A 228 16.59 -18.33 -3.74
CA GLU A 228 17.98 -17.97 -3.44
C GLU A 228 18.13 -17.31 -2.06
N LEU A 229 17.12 -16.54 -1.60
CA LEU A 229 17.08 -15.98 -0.25
C LEU A 229 16.92 -17.06 0.83
N TRP A 230 16.27 -18.19 0.52
CA TRP A 230 16.16 -19.32 1.45
C TRP A 230 17.52 -19.88 1.80
N PHE A 231 18.37 -20.09 0.79
CA PHE A 231 19.71 -20.64 0.99
C PHE A 231 20.62 -19.67 1.74
N HIS A 232 20.47 -18.35 1.52
CA HIS A 232 21.22 -17.35 2.30
C HIS A 232 20.75 -17.21 3.75
N MET A 233 19.46 -17.35 4.05
CA MET A 233 18.97 -17.30 5.44
C MET A 233 19.28 -18.57 6.24
N ILE A 234 19.41 -19.73 5.58
CA ILE A 234 19.79 -21.00 6.25
C ILE A 234 21.32 -21.12 6.42
N ALA A 235 22.09 -20.45 5.57
CA ALA A 235 23.56 -20.46 5.63
C ALA A 235 24.16 -19.46 6.64
N LEU A 236 23.33 -18.58 7.22
CA LEU A 236 23.66 -17.67 8.33
C LEU A 236 23.31 -18.31 9.68
#